data_AF-A0A7K1SMX5-F1
#
_entry.id   AF-A0A7K1SMX5-F1
#
_cell.length_a   1.000
_cell.length_b   1.000
_cell.length_c   1.000
_cell.angle_alpha   90.00
_cell.angle_beta   90.00
_cell.angle_gamma   90.00
#
_symmetry.space_group_name_H-M   'P 1'
#
loop_
_entity.id
_entity.type
_entity.pdbx_description
1 polymer ?
#
loop_
_entity_poly.entity_id
_entity_poly.type
_entity_poly.pdbx_seq_one_letter_code
_entity_poly.pdbx_strand_id
1 'polypeptide(L)'
;MIYLVIAAWLWLNELLPLNQITQNNQARQEAQIAYQAGQYNRALALYVYLSKTTTTIDPAVRLNLGHTYFKLKQYAKAKPQYETLLRSDRSDLRTAAATQLGVMACLEGDSVVALTLFQQALLENADNESARYNFELIKTHYSGKVPAKNAHHQSSTQKPKLVNKPRPMGGQQVEQSDRQDELLRRFQRMNLSEEQALQLLDAMRSNDLPYALTRSARHAETKPKEGENRW
;
A
#
# COMPACT_ATOMS: atom_id res chain seq x y z
N MET A 1 41.31 -22.82 -41.98
CA MET A 1 39.98 -22.16 -41.88
C MET A 1 39.36 -22.27 -40.49
N ILE A 2 39.29 -23.46 -39.87
CA ILE A 2 38.63 -23.63 -38.55
C ILE A 2 39.30 -22.83 -37.42
N TYR A 3 40.63 -22.73 -37.42
CA TYR A 3 41.39 -21.95 -36.44
C TYR A 3 41.15 -20.43 -36.54
N LEU A 4 40.85 -19.91 -37.73
CA LEU A 4 40.50 -18.49 -37.90
C LEU A 4 39.09 -18.21 -37.37
N VAL A 5 38.17 -19.17 -37.53
CA VAL A 5 36.81 -19.06 -36.98
C VAL A 5 36.84 -19.15 -35.45
N ILE A 6 37.64 -20.06 -34.88
CA ILE A 6 37.80 -20.18 -33.42
C ILE A 6 38.51 -18.95 -32.84
N ALA A 7 39.55 -18.44 -33.50
CA ALA A 7 40.23 -17.22 -33.08
C ALA A 7 39.30 -16.00 -33.17
N ALA A 8 38.53 -15.86 -34.25
CA ALA A 8 37.53 -14.80 -34.38
C ALA A 8 36.39 -14.93 -33.35
N TRP A 9 35.98 -16.16 -33.02
CA TRP A 9 34.98 -16.43 -31.98
C TRP A 9 35.49 -16.07 -30.58
N LEU A 10 36.72 -16.46 -30.24
CA LEU A 10 37.36 -16.08 -28.98
C LEU A 10 37.58 -14.57 -28.88
N TRP A 11 38.02 -13.93 -29.96
CA TRP A 11 38.20 -12.47 -30.02
C TRP A 11 36.87 -11.72 -29.90
N LEU A 12 35.79 -12.21 -30.52
CA LEU A 12 34.43 -11.68 -30.31
C LEU A 12 33.91 -11.91 -28.89
N ASN A 13 34.31 -12.99 -28.22
CA ASN A 13 33.88 -13.31 -26.86
C ASN A 13 34.61 -12.45 -25.81
N GLU A 14 35.84 -12.01 -26.08
CA GLU A 14 36.57 -11.04 -25.24
C GLU A 14 35.99 -9.61 -25.32
N LEU A 15 35.16 -9.34 -26.33
CA LEU A 15 34.39 -8.10 -26.47
C LEU A 15 33.06 -8.12 -25.69
N LEU A 16 32.71 -9.22 -25.00
CA LEU A 16 31.59 -9.24 -24.06
C LEU A 16 31.96 -8.40 -22.81
N PRO A 17 31.03 -7.60 -22.26
CA PRO A 17 31.32 -6.60 -21.25
C PRO A 17 31.44 -7.23 -19.85
N LEU A 18 32.43 -8.11 -19.63
CA LEU A 18 32.85 -8.60 -18.32
C LEU A 18 33.11 -7.44 -17.33
N ASN A 19 33.47 -6.28 -17.86
CA ASN A 19 33.66 -5.04 -17.11
C ASN A 19 32.36 -4.53 -16.47
N GLN A 20 31.22 -4.58 -17.16
CA GLN A 20 29.97 -3.98 -16.65
C GLN A 20 29.36 -4.77 -15.50
N ILE A 21 29.42 -6.11 -15.54
CA ILE A 21 28.97 -6.96 -14.43
C ILE A 21 29.82 -6.70 -13.19
N THR A 22 31.14 -6.66 -13.36
CA THR A 22 32.10 -6.35 -12.29
C THR A 22 31.85 -4.96 -11.70
N GLN A 23 31.68 -3.94 -12.55
CA GLN A 23 31.34 -2.58 -12.11
C GLN A 23 30.01 -2.51 -11.35
N ASN A 24 28.98 -3.23 -11.80
CA ASN A 24 27.69 -3.26 -11.11
C ASN A 24 27.80 -3.94 -9.75
N ASN A 25 28.55 -5.03 -9.64
CA ASN A 25 28.77 -5.71 -8.37
C ASN A 25 29.56 -4.82 -7.40
N GLN A 26 30.60 -4.14 -7.89
CA GLN A 26 31.34 -3.16 -7.11
C GLN A 26 30.44 -2.01 -6.66
N ALA A 27 29.64 -1.44 -7.56
CA ALA A 27 28.72 -0.35 -7.23
C ALA A 27 27.66 -0.78 -6.19
N ARG A 28 27.18 -2.03 -6.22
CA ARG A 28 26.29 -2.57 -5.17
C ARG A 28 26.98 -2.61 -3.82
N GLN A 29 28.21 -3.11 -3.76
CA GLN A 29 28.97 -3.19 -2.52
C GLN A 29 29.28 -1.78 -1.97
N GLU A 30 29.74 -0.86 -2.82
CA GLU A 30 30.00 0.52 -2.43
C GLU A 30 28.72 1.24 -1.95
N ALA A 31 27.59 1.00 -2.62
CA ALA A 31 26.30 1.59 -2.22
C ALA A 31 25.89 1.11 -0.82
N GLN A 32 26.08 -0.18 -0.55
CA GLN A 32 25.78 -0.78 0.75
C GLN A 32 26.70 -0.23 1.85
N ILE A 33 28.01 -0.16 1.59
CA ILE A 33 28.99 0.40 2.54
C ILE A 33 28.65 1.87 2.83
N ALA A 34 28.37 2.67 1.79
CA ALA A 34 27.99 4.06 1.96
C ALA A 34 26.69 4.20 2.76
N TYR A 35 25.69 3.35 2.51
CA TYR A 35 24.44 3.35 3.27
C TYR A 35 24.66 3.03 4.75
N GLN A 36 25.45 1.99 5.05
CA GLN A 36 25.81 1.60 6.41
C GLN A 36 26.61 2.67 7.14
N ALA A 37 27.48 3.40 6.43
CA ALA A 37 28.24 4.54 6.95
C ALA A 37 27.40 5.82 7.12
N GLY A 38 26.08 5.79 6.84
CA GLY A 38 25.22 6.96 6.90
C GLY A 38 25.43 7.97 5.76
N GLN A 39 26.26 7.64 4.78
CA GLN A 39 26.55 8.46 3.60
C GLN A 39 25.44 8.32 2.56
N TYR A 40 24.20 8.64 2.93
CA TYR A 40 23.01 8.33 2.13
C TYR A 40 22.99 9.02 0.77
N ASN A 41 23.58 10.21 0.62
CA ASN A 41 23.70 10.86 -0.70
C ASN A 41 24.62 10.09 -1.65
N ARG A 42 25.73 9.52 -1.14
CA ARG A 42 26.63 8.67 -1.93
C ARG A 42 25.95 7.35 -2.30
N ALA A 43 25.29 6.71 -1.34
CA ALA A 43 24.50 5.51 -1.58
C ALA A 43 23.40 5.76 -2.63
N LEU A 44 22.74 6.91 -2.58
CA LEU A 44 21.69 7.29 -3.52
C LEU A 44 22.24 7.38 -4.95
N ALA A 45 23.37 8.04 -5.15
CA ALA A 45 23.99 8.16 -6.47
C ALA A 45 24.28 6.77 -7.08
N LEU A 46 24.82 5.85 -6.28
CA LEU A 46 25.14 4.49 -6.71
C LEU A 46 23.88 3.64 -6.97
N TYR A 47 22.86 3.70 -6.12
CA TYR A 47 21.61 2.97 -6.34
C TYR A 47 20.80 3.53 -7.53
N VAL A 48 20.87 4.83 -7.80
CA VAL A 48 20.29 5.44 -9.01
C VAL A 48 21.06 5.05 -10.27
N TYR A 49 22.38 4.91 -10.18
CA TYR A 49 23.17 4.35 -11.28
C TYR A 49 22.73 2.91 -11.56
N LEU A 50 22.72 2.04 -10.55
CA LEU A 50 22.34 0.63 -10.67
C LEU A 50 20.92 0.42 -11.21
N SER A 51 19.97 1.30 -10.86
CA SER A 51 18.59 1.20 -11.34
C SER A 51 18.42 1.55 -12.82
N LYS A 52 19.44 2.14 -13.45
CA LYS A 52 19.43 2.51 -14.87
C LYS A 52 20.25 1.57 -15.74
N THR A 53 21.05 0.67 -15.14
CA THR A 53 21.97 -0.19 -15.90
C THR A 53 21.28 -1.35 -16.61
N THR A 54 20.08 -1.74 -16.17
CA THR A 54 19.30 -2.84 -16.74
C THR A 54 17.91 -2.37 -17.13
N THR A 55 17.29 -3.04 -18.11
CA THR A 55 15.90 -2.76 -18.54
C THR A 55 14.91 -2.90 -17.38
N THR A 56 15.14 -3.88 -16.50
CA THR A 56 14.36 -4.12 -15.29
C THR A 56 15.23 -3.93 -14.07
N ILE A 57 14.78 -3.09 -13.13
CA ILE A 57 15.50 -2.86 -11.88
C ILE A 57 15.46 -4.13 -11.03
N ASP A 58 16.64 -4.58 -10.60
CA ASP A 58 16.81 -5.63 -9.60
C ASP A 58 15.98 -5.30 -8.33
N PRO A 59 15.04 -6.16 -7.90
CA PRO A 59 14.19 -5.90 -6.73
C PRO A 59 14.96 -5.57 -5.45
N ALA A 60 16.15 -6.15 -5.24
CA ALA A 60 16.97 -5.83 -4.07
C ALA A 60 17.56 -4.41 -4.17
N VAL A 61 18.01 -4.01 -5.36
CA VAL A 61 18.45 -2.63 -5.64
C VAL A 61 17.30 -1.65 -5.43
N ARG A 62 16.09 -2.01 -5.89
CA ARG A 62 14.90 -1.18 -5.68
C ARG A 62 14.57 -0.99 -4.20
N LEU A 63 14.65 -2.05 -3.41
CA LEU A 63 14.40 -1.97 -1.96
C LEU A 63 15.40 -1.02 -1.30
N ASN A 64 16.69 -1.17 -1.60
CA ASN A 64 17.73 -0.33 -1.03
C ASN A 64 17.66 1.12 -1.51
N LEU A 65 17.23 1.36 -2.76
CA LEU A 65 16.93 2.69 -3.25
C LEU A 65 15.77 3.33 -2.47
N GLY A 66 14.71 2.57 -2.19
CA GLY A 66 13.61 2.98 -1.32
C GLY A 66 14.10 3.33 0.09
N HIS A 67 14.91 2.48 0.71
CA HIS A 67 15.51 2.73 2.03
C HIS A 67 16.37 4.00 2.04
N THR A 68 17.17 4.20 1.00
CA THR A 68 18.03 5.38 0.88
C THR A 68 17.22 6.67 0.75
N TYR A 69 16.18 6.68 -0.09
CA TYR A 69 15.26 7.82 -0.17
C TYR A 69 14.56 8.08 1.16
N PHE A 70 14.13 7.03 1.87
CA PHE A 70 13.48 7.15 3.18
C PHE A 70 14.42 7.79 4.21
N LYS A 71 15.69 7.35 4.29
CA LYS A 71 16.70 7.94 5.18
C LYS A 71 16.98 9.41 4.88
N LEU A 72 16.89 9.80 3.61
CA LEU A 72 16.98 11.19 3.15
C LEU A 72 15.66 11.98 3.30
N LYS A 73 14.62 11.38 3.91
CA LYS A 73 13.27 11.96 4.07
C LYS A 73 12.59 12.31 2.74
N GLN A 74 13.05 11.72 1.63
CA GLN A 74 12.45 11.88 0.30
C GLN A 74 11.30 10.89 0.11
N TYR A 75 10.28 10.97 0.97
CA TYR A 75 9.19 10.00 1.06
C TYR A 75 8.41 9.83 -0.26
N ALA A 76 8.18 10.93 -0.98
CA ALA A 76 7.52 10.90 -2.29
C ALA A 76 8.25 10.03 -3.32
N LYS A 77 9.59 9.91 -3.23
CA LYS A 77 10.39 9.03 -4.11
C LYS A 77 10.54 7.62 -3.54
N ALA A 78 10.51 7.47 -2.22
CA ALA A 78 10.61 6.17 -1.54
C ALA A 78 9.36 5.32 -1.75
N LYS A 79 8.16 5.90 -1.57
CA LYS A 79 6.86 5.22 -1.65
C LYS A 79 6.71 4.34 -2.90
N PRO A 80 6.89 4.85 -4.14
CA PRO A 80 6.71 4.05 -5.35
C PRO A 80 7.73 2.89 -5.46
N GLN A 81 8.90 2.97 -4.81
CA GLN A 81 9.85 1.86 -4.80
C GLN A 81 9.30 0.67 -4.01
N TYR A 82 8.74 0.93 -2.83
CA TYR A 82 8.14 -0.11 -2.01
C TYR A 82 6.81 -0.62 -2.58
N GLU A 83 5.95 0.25 -3.12
CA GLU A 83 4.68 -0.16 -3.74
C GLU A 83 4.89 -1.14 -4.91
N THR A 84 5.97 -0.96 -5.67
CA THR A 84 6.35 -1.92 -6.71
C THR A 84 6.73 -3.28 -6.12
N LEU A 85 7.42 -3.29 -4.97
CA LEU A 85 7.89 -4.52 -4.31
C LEU A 85 6.79 -5.32 -3.62
N LEU A 86 5.62 -4.73 -3.35
CA LEU A 86 4.45 -5.49 -2.88
C LEU A 86 4.00 -6.57 -3.89
N ARG A 87 4.40 -6.45 -5.16
CA ARG A 87 4.12 -7.42 -6.23
C ARG A 87 5.31 -8.33 -6.56
N SER A 88 6.39 -8.26 -5.78
CA SER A 88 7.56 -9.13 -5.97
C SER A 88 7.19 -10.59 -5.70
N ASP A 89 7.76 -11.53 -6.44
CA ASP A 89 7.58 -12.98 -6.15
C ASP A 89 8.29 -13.40 -4.84
N ARG A 90 9.30 -12.63 -4.44
CA ARG A 90 10.06 -12.83 -3.22
C ARG A 90 9.34 -12.29 -1.98
N SER A 91 9.06 -13.19 -1.05
CA SER A 91 8.34 -12.88 0.19
C SER A 91 9.09 -11.94 1.13
N ASP A 92 10.41 -12.11 1.22
CA ASP A 92 11.26 -11.24 2.04
C ASP A 92 11.18 -9.77 1.58
N LEU A 93 11.06 -9.53 0.27
CA LEU A 93 10.94 -8.18 -0.28
C LEU A 93 9.53 -7.60 -0.10
N ARG A 94 8.48 -8.42 -0.26
CA ARG A 94 7.09 -7.98 -0.02
C ARG A 94 6.90 -7.55 1.43
N THR A 95 7.35 -8.38 2.36
CA THR A 95 7.24 -8.10 3.80
C THR A 95 8.06 -6.88 4.22
N ALA A 96 9.30 -6.74 3.73
CA ALA A 96 10.11 -5.54 3.98
C ALA A 96 9.45 -4.26 3.42
N ALA A 97 8.90 -4.33 2.21
CA ALA A 97 8.21 -3.20 1.59
C ALA A 97 6.92 -2.83 2.34
N ALA A 98 6.10 -3.82 2.73
CA ALA A 98 4.90 -3.61 3.52
C ALA A 98 5.22 -2.96 4.87
N THR A 99 6.22 -3.47 5.59
CA THR A 99 6.68 -2.85 6.85
C THR A 99 7.11 -1.39 6.63
N GLN A 100 7.91 -1.10 5.60
CA GLN A 100 8.37 0.27 5.35
C GLN A 100 7.24 1.21 4.93
N LEU A 101 6.27 0.75 4.13
CA LEU A 101 5.07 1.52 3.80
C LEU A 101 4.21 1.76 5.03
N GLY A 102 4.11 0.78 5.94
CA GLY A 102 3.41 0.94 7.23
C GLY A 102 4.05 2.05 8.06
N VAL A 103 5.38 2.06 8.17
CA VAL A 103 6.12 3.13 8.86
C VAL A 103 5.86 4.50 8.21
N MET A 104 5.82 4.57 6.88
CA MET A 104 5.49 5.81 6.17
C MET A 104 4.05 6.27 6.46
N ALA A 105 3.09 5.35 6.51
CA ALA A 105 1.71 5.68 6.89
C ALA A 105 1.63 6.20 8.33
N CYS A 106 2.43 5.67 9.27
CA CYS A 106 2.55 6.24 10.62
C CYS A 106 3.03 7.70 10.59
N LEU A 107 4.06 7.99 9.78
CA LEU A 107 4.58 9.36 9.62
C LEU A 107 3.53 10.31 9.02
N GLU A 108 2.64 9.80 8.19
CA GLU A 108 1.50 10.53 7.61
C GLU A 108 0.30 10.63 8.58
N GLY A 109 0.35 9.95 9.73
CA GLY A 109 -0.75 9.89 10.72
C GLY A 109 -1.89 8.95 10.32
N ASP A 110 -1.71 8.11 9.29
CA ASP A 110 -2.70 7.14 8.83
C ASP A 110 -2.49 5.78 9.51
N SER A 111 -2.93 5.69 10.76
CA SER A 111 -2.79 4.48 11.58
C SER A 111 -3.57 3.28 11.02
N VAL A 112 -4.66 3.51 10.26
CA VAL A 112 -5.45 2.43 9.65
C VAL A 112 -4.66 1.75 8.54
N VAL A 113 -4.09 2.54 7.63
CA VAL A 113 -3.22 2.03 6.56
C VAL A 113 -1.98 1.37 7.16
N ALA A 114 -1.39 1.98 8.19
CA ALA A 114 -0.23 1.40 8.87
C ALA A 114 -0.51 0.01 9.45
N LEU A 115 -1.58 -0.14 10.24
CA LEU A 115 -1.98 -1.43 10.82
C LEU A 115 -2.23 -2.49 9.74
N THR A 116 -2.91 -2.12 8.65
CA THR A 116 -3.17 -3.02 7.53
C THR A 116 -1.89 -3.54 6.90
N LEU A 117 -0.91 -2.65 6.67
CA LEU A 117 0.37 -3.02 6.06
C LEU A 117 1.26 -3.87 6.99
N PHE A 118 1.29 -3.57 8.29
CA PHE A 118 2.01 -4.42 9.24
C PHE A 118 1.35 -5.79 9.39
N GLN A 119 0.01 -5.85 9.42
CA GLN A 119 -0.72 -7.12 9.42
C GLN A 119 -0.41 -7.93 8.16
N GLN A 120 -0.40 -7.31 6.97
CA GLN A 120 -0.01 -7.97 5.73
C GLN A 120 1.40 -8.55 5.82
N ALA A 121 2.36 -7.79 6.36
CA ALA A 121 3.73 -8.28 6.55
C ALA A 121 3.80 -9.48 7.53
N LEU A 122 2.98 -9.49 8.58
CA LEU A 122 2.94 -10.56 9.59
C LEU A 122 2.22 -11.82 9.10
N LEU A 123 1.17 -11.68 8.29
CA LEU A 123 0.48 -12.81 7.65
C LEU A 123 1.41 -13.56 6.70
N GLU A 124 2.34 -12.83 6.08
CA GLU A 124 3.28 -13.39 5.13
C GLU A 124 4.58 -13.89 5.80
N ASN A 125 5.10 -13.17 6.79
CA ASN A 125 6.23 -13.58 7.61
C ASN A 125 5.96 -13.26 9.08
N ALA A 126 5.53 -14.29 9.83
CA ALA A 126 5.19 -14.17 11.24
C ALA A 126 6.38 -13.73 12.12
N ASP A 127 7.61 -14.02 11.71
CA ASP A 127 8.84 -13.70 12.44
C ASP A 127 9.40 -12.30 12.11
N ASN A 128 8.62 -11.48 11.39
CA ASN A 128 8.99 -10.09 11.11
C ASN A 128 8.83 -9.22 12.38
N GLU A 129 9.86 -9.24 13.23
CA GLU A 129 9.90 -8.50 14.49
C GLU A 129 9.68 -7.00 14.31
N SER A 130 10.16 -6.43 13.20
CA SER A 130 9.93 -5.00 12.91
C SER A 130 8.46 -4.69 12.66
N ALA A 131 7.76 -5.53 11.89
CA ALA A 131 6.32 -5.40 11.68
C ALA A 131 5.54 -5.63 12.98
N ARG A 132 5.92 -6.66 13.75
CA ARG A 132 5.28 -6.99 15.04
C ARG A 132 5.39 -5.83 16.02
N TYR A 133 6.60 -5.33 16.25
CA TYR A 133 6.83 -4.20 17.14
C TYR A 133 6.02 -2.97 16.73
N ASN A 134 6.05 -2.59 15.43
CA ASN A 134 5.31 -1.43 14.95
C ASN A 134 3.79 -1.61 15.02
N PHE A 135 3.29 -2.83 14.74
CA PHE A 135 1.87 -3.15 14.86
C PHE A 135 1.37 -2.99 16.29
N GLU A 136 2.06 -3.60 17.25
CA GLU A 136 1.71 -3.50 18.67
C GLU A 136 1.79 -2.05 19.16
N LEU A 137 2.84 -1.32 18.79
CA LEU A 137 2.98 0.10 19.14
C LEU A 137 1.80 0.95 18.67
N ILE A 138 1.29 0.71 17.46
CA ILE A 138 0.16 1.51 16.95
C ILE A 138 -1.13 1.08 17.61
N LYS A 139 -1.32 -0.22 17.81
CA LYS A 139 -2.55 -0.76 18.42
C LYS A 139 -2.75 -0.25 19.86
N THR A 140 -1.67 -0.01 20.62
CA THR A 140 -1.78 0.56 21.98
C THR A 140 -2.18 2.04 21.99
N HIS A 141 -1.83 2.80 20.96
CA HIS A 141 -2.09 4.24 20.88
C HIS A 141 -3.28 4.62 19.97
N TYR A 142 -3.73 3.70 19.11
CA TYR A 142 -4.82 3.92 18.18
C TYR A 142 -6.18 3.65 18.84
N SER A 143 -7.01 4.68 18.95
CA SER A 143 -8.32 4.63 19.62
C SER A 143 -9.49 4.23 18.71
N GLY A 144 -9.24 3.81 17.46
CA GLY A 144 -10.30 3.47 16.50
C GLY A 144 -11.01 4.67 15.86
N LYS A 145 -10.75 5.90 16.34
CA LYS A 145 -11.36 7.11 15.79
C LYS A 145 -10.60 7.55 14.55
N VAL A 146 -11.27 7.53 13.40
CA VAL A 146 -10.78 8.15 12.16
C VAL A 146 -10.46 9.62 12.47
N PRO A 147 -9.19 10.07 12.39
CA PRO A 147 -8.93 11.50 12.45
C PRO A 147 -9.67 12.10 11.26
N ALA A 148 -10.65 12.97 11.55
CA ALA A 148 -11.33 13.74 10.52
C ALA A 148 -10.23 14.40 9.68
N LYS A 149 -10.09 13.97 8.42
CA LYS A 149 -9.16 14.62 7.48
C LYS A 149 -9.49 16.09 7.54
N ASN A 150 -8.56 16.90 8.04
CA ASN A 150 -8.62 18.34 7.94
C ASN A 150 -8.64 18.66 6.45
N ALA A 151 -9.85 18.80 5.90
CA ALA A 151 -10.07 19.58 4.71
C ALA A 151 -9.47 20.95 5.02
N HIS A 152 -8.32 21.26 4.43
CA HIS A 152 -7.86 22.62 4.33
C HIS A 152 -8.87 23.39 3.50
N HIS A 153 -9.91 23.87 4.18
CA HIS A 153 -10.71 25.00 3.75
C HIS A 153 -9.81 26.23 3.80
N GLN A 154 -9.16 26.54 2.68
CA GLN A 154 -8.86 27.92 2.38
C GLN A 154 -10.18 28.63 2.07
N SER A 155 -10.77 29.17 3.11
CA SER A 155 -11.78 30.22 3.02
C SER A 155 -11.11 31.46 2.44
N SER A 156 -11.33 31.74 1.16
CA SER A 156 -11.36 33.13 0.69
C SER A 156 -12.79 33.44 0.27
N THR A 157 -13.30 34.49 0.89
CA THR A 157 -14.62 35.08 0.73
C THR A 157 -14.79 35.68 -0.67
N GLN A 158 -15.84 35.27 -1.39
CA GLN A 158 -16.72 36.15 -2.16
C GLN A 158 -17.94 35.39 -2.72
N LYS A 159 -19.12 36.01 -2.63
CA LYS A 159 -20.46 35.49 -3.00
C LYS A 159 -20.85 35.97 -4.42
N PRO A 160 -21.98 35.52 -5.02
CA PRO A 160 -22.03 34.59 -6.16
C PRO A 160 -22.35 35.25 -7.52
N LYS A 161 -22.01 34.57 -8.62
CA LYS A 161 -22.64 34.81 -9.95
C LYS A 161 -23.13 33.50 -10.56
N LEU A 162 -24.44 33.43 -10.83
CA LEU A 162 -25.11 32.44 -11.66
C LEU A 162 -24.58 32.53 -13.10
N VAL A 163 -24.20 31.40 -13.70
CA VAL A 163 -24.33 31.14 -15.15
C VAL A 163 -24.67 29.66 -15.37
N ASN A 164 -25.65 29.41 -16.24
CA ASN A 164 -26.24 28.13 -16.60
C ASN A 164 -25.43 27.31 -17.65
N LYS A 165 -25.34 25.98 -17.42
CA LYS A 165 -25.22 24.82 -18.35
C LYS A 165 -23.98 24.68 -19.28
N PRO A 166 -23.66 23.46 -19.83
CA PRO A 166 -24.25 22.12 -19.64
C PRO A 166 -23.28 20.97 -19.27
N ARG A 167 -23.86 19.83 -18.82
CA ARG A 167 -23.22 18.53 -18.51
C ARG A 167 -22.59 17.86 -19.75
N PRO A 168 -21.57 17.01 -19.54
CA PRO A 168 -21.47 15.73 -20.21
C PRO A 168 -21.60 14.55 -19.24
N MET A 169 -22.03 13.42 -19.81
CA MET A 169 -22.38 12.15 -19.18
C MET A 169 -21.19 11.42 -18.54
N GLY A 170 -21.48 10.71 -17.43
CA GLY A 170 -20.58 9.78 -16.76
C GLY A 170 -21.34 8.99 -15.70
N GLY A 171 -22.29 8.15 -16.12
CA GLY A 171 -23.28 7.48 -15.26
C GLY A 171 -22.72 6.45 -14.27
N GLN A 172 -21.42 6.11 -14.34
CA GLN A 172 -20.83 5.06 -13.50
C GLN A 172 -20.32 5.58 -12.15
N GLN A 173 -19.91 6.85 -12.09
CA GLN A 173 -19.29 7.42 -10.88
C GLN A 173 -20.34 7.93 -9.89
N VAL A 174 -21.53 8.31 -10.40
CA VAL A 174 -22.66 8.78 -9.59
C VAL A 174 -23.36 7.61 -8.91
N GLU A 175 -23.64 6.51 -9.62
CA GLU A 175 -24.25 5.31 -9.01
C GLU A 175 -23.39 4.68 -7.91
N GLN A 176 -22.07 4.69 -8.08
CA GLN A 176 -21.15 4.10 -7.10
C GLN A 176 -21.04 4.98 -5.84
N SER A 177 -21.12 6.30 -6.00
CA SER A 177 -21.19 7.26 -4.90
C SER A 177 -22.52 7.14 -4.15
N ASP A 178 -23.64 7.06 -4.87
CA ASP A 178 -24.97 6.96 -4.27
C ASP A 178 -25.16 5.64 -3.51
N ARG A 179 -24.63 4.52 -4.04
CA ARG A 179 -24.59 3.23 -3.30
C ARG A 179 -23.74 3.32 -2.04
N GLN A 180 -22.58 3.96 -2.11
CA GLN A 180 -21.71 4.15 -0.94
C GLN A 180 -22.42 5.00 0.12
N ASP A 181 -23.07 6.08 -0.27
CA ASP A 181 -23.78 6.97 0.64
C ASP A 181 -25.01 6.30 1.28
N GLU A 182 -25.74 5.46 0.53
CA GLU A 182 -26.86 4.69 1.08
C GLU A 182 -26.39 3.61 2.07
N LEU A 183 -25.29 2.93 1.75
CA LEU A 183 -24.64 1.98 2.66
C LEU A 183 -24.20 2.66 3.95
N LEU A 184 -23.53 3.82 3.86
CA LEU A 184 -23.12 4.63 5.02
C LEU A 184 -24.31 5.05 5.88
N ARG A 185 -25.41 5.46 5.26
CA ARG A 185 -26.67 5.78 5.98
C ARG A 185 -27.29 4.56 6.64
N ARG A 186 -27.21 3.37 6.03
CA ARG A 186 -27.68 2.11 6.63
C ARG A 186 -26.79 1.69 7.80
N PHE A 187 -25.47 1.85 7.70
CA PHE A 187 -24.53 1.57 8.79
C PHE A 187 -24.78 2.44 10.02
N GLN A 188 -25.02 3.73 9.81
CA GLN A 188 -25.34 4.67 10.90
C GLN A 188 -26.63 4.31 11.65
N ARG A 189 -27.59 3.65 10.99
CA ARG A 189 -28.84 3.21 11.61
C ARG A 189 -28.73 1.92 12.41
N MET A 190 -27.74 1.07 12.12
CA MET A 190 -27.66 -0.28 12.69
C MET A 190 -26.84 -0.39 13.98
N ASN A 191 -26.21 0.69 14.46
CA ASN A 191 -25.45 0.74 15.72
C ASN A 191 -24.50 -0.47 15.89
N LEU A 192 -23.83 -0.87 14.81
CA LEU A 192 -22.98 -2.06 14.71
C LEU A 192 -21.68 -1.86 15.50
N SER A 193 -21.18 -2.93 16.13
CA SER A 193 -19.84 -2.92 16.75
C SER A 193 -18.73 -2.96 15.70
N GLU A 194 -17.54 -2.51 16.08
CA GLU A 194 -16.37 -2.37 15.19
C GLU A 194 -15.97 -3.69 14.51
N GLU A 195 -16.06 -4.81 15.24
CA GLU A 195 -15.81 -6.14 14.68
C GLU A 195 -16.86 -6.55 13.63
N GLN A 196 -18.13 -6.15 13.81
CA GLN A 196 -19.21 -6.47 12.87
C GLN A 196 -19.09 -5.68 11.57
N ALA A 197 -18.61 -4.44 11.63
CA ALA A 197 -18.34 -3.62 10.45
C ALA A 197 -17.17 -4.18 9.63
N LEU A 198 -16.12 -4.67 10.29
CA LEU A 198 -14.96 -5.27 9.65
C LEU A 198 -15.25 -6.64 9.04
N GLN A 199 -15.98 -7.51 9.75
CA GLN A 199 -16.43 -8.81 9.22
C GLN A 199 -17.33 -8.64 7.99
N LEU A 200 -18.19 -7.62 7.98
CA LEU A 200 -19.07 -7.33 6.85
C LEU A 200 -18.31 -6.75 5.65
N LEU A 201 -17.28 -5.93 5.90
CA LEU A 201 -16.40 -5.41 4.85
C LEU A 201 -15.58 -6.53 4.19
N ASP A 202 -15.12 -7.50 4.99
CA ASP A 202 -14.41 -8.68 4.53
C ASP A 202 -15.33 -9.60 3.70
N ALA A 203 -16.56 -9.82 4.18
CA ALA A 203 -17.62 -10.53 3.46
C ALA A 203 -18.03 -9.89 2.12
N MET A 204 -17.92 -8.56 1.99
CA MET A 204 -18.17 -7.86 0.73
C MET A 204 -17.03 -7.98 -0.28
N ARG A 205 -15.79 -8.24 0.18
CA ARG A 205 -14.63 -8.46 -0.69
C ARG A 205 -14.55 -9.90 -1.21
N SER A 206 -15.10 -10.85 -0.46
CA SER A 206 -15.04 -12.28 -0.78
C SER A 206 -16.23 -12.81 -1.59
N ASN A 207 -17.25 -12.01 -1.90
CA ASN A 207 -18.54 -12.43 -2.51
C ASN A 207 -19.34 -13.50 -1.73
N ASP A 208 -18.83 -13.98 -0.60
CA ASP A 208 -19.48 -14.95 0.26
C ASP A 208 -20.01 -14.24 1.50
N LEU A 209 -21.23 -13.69 1.41
CA LEU A 209 -21.96 -13.17 2.56
C LEU A 209 -22.28 -14.32 3.54
N PRO A 210 -21.73 -14.33 4.78
CA PRO A 210 -22.04 -15.38 5.73
C PRO A 210 -23.52 -15.31 6.14
N TYR A 211 -24.19 -16.46 6.05
CA TYR A 211 -25.60 -16.70 6.42
C TYR A 211 -26.00 -16.25 7.85
N ALA A 212 -25.04 -15.81 8.67
CA ALA A 212 -25.27 -15.34 10.03
C ALA A 212 -25.97 -13.96 10.12
N LEU A 213 -25.86 -13.12 9.08
CA LEU A 213 -26.48 -11.78 9.07
C LEU A 213 -27.93 -11.76 8.55
N THR A 214 -28.42 -12.85 7.97
CA THR A 214 -29.81 -12.93 7.47
C THR A 214 -30.83 -13.25 8.55
N ARG A 215 -30.41 -13.67 9.77
CA ARG A 215 -31.34 -14.07 10.84
C ARG A 215 -31.70 -12.95 11.80
N SER A 216 -30.84 -11.94 11.99
CA SER A 216 -31.12 -10.79 12.86
C SER A 216 -32.18 -9.84 12.29
N ALA A 217 -32.38 -9.83 10.96
CA ALA A 217 -33.40 -9.03 10.29
C ALA A 217 -34.82 -9.62 10.37
N ARG A 218 -34.99 -10.93 10.67
CA ARG A 218 -36.33 -11.55 10.74
C ARG A 218 -36.95 -11.56 12.14
N HIS A 219 -36.19 -11.35 13.21
CA HIS A 219 -36.72 -11.33 14.57
C HIS A 219 -37.20 -9.96 15.05
N ALA A 220 -37.05 -8.91 14.23
CA ALA A 220 -37.52 -7.56 14.56
C ALA A 220 -38.97 -7.27 14.10
N GLU A 221 -39.58 -8.12 13.25
CA GLU A 221 -40.89 -7.81 12.62
C GLU A 221 -42.08 -8.65 13.08
N THR A 222 -41.94 -9.60 14.01
CA THR A 222 -43.12 -10.34 14.51
C THR A 222 -43.10 -10.50 16.02
N LYS A 223 -43.45 -9.42 16.73
CA LYS A 223 -44.28 -9.54 17.94
C LYS A 223 -45.72 -9.25 17.51
N PRO A 224 -46.60 -10.26 17.39
CA PRO A 224 -48.02 -9.97 17.31
C PRO A 224 -48.48 -9.46 18.68
N LYS A 225 -49.18 -8.32 18.66
CA LYS A 225 -49.92 -7.82 19.82
C LYS A 225 -51.01 -8.84 20.14
N GLU A 226 -50.94 -9.40 21.33
CA GLU A 226 -52.05 -10.06 21.99
C GLU A 226 -53.05 -8.96 22.41
N GLY A 227 -54.31 -9.08 22.00
CA GLY A 227 -55.40 -8.28 22.54
C GLY A 227 -56.44 -7.75 21.53
N GLU A 228 -57.58 -8.45 21.50
CA GLU A 228 -58.96 -7.93 21.40
C GLU A 228 -59.74 -7.90 20.05
N ASN A 229 -60.94 -8.51 20.16
CA ASN A 229 -62.18 -8.42 19.37
C ASN A 229 -62.27 -9.32 18.12
N ARG A 230 -62.96 -10.49 18.15
CA ARG A 230 -64.45 -10.69 18.11
C ARG A 230 -65.07 -9.65 17.18
N TRP A 231 -65.56 -9.98 15.98
CA TRP A 231 -66.67 -10.87 15.61
C TRP A 231 -66.48 -11.43 14.20
#